data_AF-A0A8T3SCH4-F1
#
_entry.id   AF-A0A8T3SCH4-F1
#
_cell.length_a   1.000
_cell.length_b   1.000
_cell.length_c   1.000
_cell.angle_alpha   90.00
_cell.angle_beta   90.00
_cell.angle_gamma   90.00
#
_symmetry.space_group_name_H-M   'P 1'
#
loop_
_entity.id
_entity.type
_entity.pdbx_description
1 polymer ?
#
loop_
_entity_poly.entity_id
_entity_poly.type
_entity_poly.pdbx_seq_one_letter_code
_entity_poly.pdbx_strand_id
1 'polypeptide(L)'
;MWADWNDPDELRRLRDALASDPAQTITVEGPHGPVTDTAEMIVGRLGMPELAGSYFTFSNENNDLIWAFLAEVHRRGWLYKGHDSMPWCARCGTGMSQTEVNEGYQDREDPGLTVRFPLVDRPGEWLLVWTTTPWTLTSNVAAAVDDDLTYALVRQGEDRYWVAKGTLKTAILGPFEVIEERLGRELVGWRYQGPYDELPAVQRAFAGEGGAEDASVAPLSGAGYEHRVIPWTEVGETEGTGIVHIAPGCGAEDFQLGRALALPVVAPLDEAGHYLEGFGWLSGLDAQGAAA
;
A
#
# COMPACT_ATOMS: atom_id res chain seq x y z
N MET A 1 11.33 -43.11 -4.97
CA MET A 1 11.67 -42.09 -5.99
C MET A 1 10.39 -41.66 -6.68
N TRP A 2 9.57 -40.84 -6.02
CA TRP A 2 8.41 -40.20 -6.65
C TRP A 2 8.65 -38.70 -6.89
N ALA A 3 9.81 -38.21 -6.41
CA ALA A 3 10.27 -36.83 -6.48
C ALA A 3 11.43 -36.63 -7.48
N ASP A 4 11.69 -37.64 -8.32
CA ASP A 4 12.75 -37.55 -9.33
C ASP A 4 12.20 -36.77 -10.53
N TRP A 5 13.01 -35.85 -11.02
CA TRP A 5 12.68 -35.04 -12.18
C TRP A 5 12.56 -35.91 -13.43
N ASN A 6 11.67 -35.53 -14.35
CA ASN A 6 11.74 -36.07 -15.71
C ASN A 6 13.09 -35.68 -16.32
N ASP A 7 13.65 -36.60 -17.12
CA ASP A 7 14.82 -36.32 -17.94
C ASP A 7 14.55 -35.09 -18.83
N PRO A 8 15.34 -33.99 -18.73
CA PRO A 8 15.15 -32.81 -19.56
C PRO A 8 15.18 -33.08 -21.07
N ASP A 9 15.91 -34.10 -21.53
CA ASP A 9 15.93 -34.48 -22.95
C ASP A 9 14.61 -35.14 -23.37
N GLU A 10 14.00 -35.92 -22.47
CA GLU A 10 12.67 -36.47 -22.67
C GLU A 10 11.60 -35.36 -22.68
N LEU A 11 11.69 -34.37 -21.79
CA LEU A 11 10.79 -33.21 -21.80
C LEU A 11 10.91 -32.40 -23.10
N ARG A 12 12.12 -32.23 -23.65
CA ARG A 12 12.33 -31.57 -24.95
C ARG A 12 11.75 -32.41 -26.09
N ARG A 13 11.91 -33.74 -26.07
CA ARG A 13 11.30 -34.66 -27.04
C ARG A 13 9.78 -34.55 -27.01
N LEU A 14 9.17 -34.55 -25.83
CA LEU A 14 7.72 -34.43 -25.65
C LEU A 14 7.19 -33.06 -26.13
N ARG A 15 7.90 -31.96 -25.84
CA ARG A 15 7.61 -30.63 -26.39
C ARG A 15 7.61 -30.65 -27.91
N ASP A 16 8.64 -31.23 -28.52
CA ASP A 16 8.79 -31.24 -29.98
C ASP A 16 7.72 -32.12 -30.65
N ALA A 17 7.35 -33.25 -30.04
CA ALA A 17 6.24 -34.09 -30.49
C ALA A 17 4.90 -33.35 -30.38
N LEU A 18 4.62 -32.69 -29.25
CA LEU A 18 3.40 -31.90 -29.08
C LEU A 18 3.31 -30.77 -30.12
N ALA A 19 4.43 -30.11 -30.42
CA ALA A 19 4.48 -29.03 -31.41
C ALA A 19 4.33 -29.53 -32.85
N SER A 20 4.80 -30.75 -33.17
CA SER A 20 4.71 -31.29 -34.53
C SER A 20 3.34 -31.87 -34.86
N ASP A 21 2.77 -32.66 -33.95
CA ASP A 21 1.45 -33.29 -34.09
C ASP A 21 0.95 -33.73 -32.70
N PRO A 22 0.01 -32.99 -32.08
CA PRO A 22 -0.54 -33.33 -30.76
C PRO A 22 -1.24 -34.70 -30.71
N ALA A 23 -1.79 -35.17 -31.83
CA ALA A 23 -2.55 -36.42 -31.91
C ALA A 23 -1.65 -37.64 -32.18
N GLN A 24 -0.37 -37.43 -32.47
CA GLN A 24 0.55 -38.54 -32.73
C GLN A 24 0.65 -39.46 -31.50
N THR A 25 0.63 -40.76 -31.72
CA THR A 25 0.77 -41.73 -30.65
C THR A 25 2.23 -41.86 -30.24
N ILE A 26 2.52 -41.64 -28.96
CA ILE A 26 3.85 -41.78 -28.38
C ILE A 26 3.81 -42.70 -27.16
N THR A 27 4.91 -43.40 -26.92
CA THR A 27 5.11 -44.23 -25.73
C THR A 27 6.19 -43.61 -24.87
N VAL A 28 5.97 -43.61 -23.55
CA VAL A 28 6.93 -43.17 -22.53
C VAL A 28 7.03 -44.24 -21.44
N GLU A 29 8.17 -44.33 -20.79
CA GLU A 29 8.37 -45.26 -19.66
C GLU A 29 7.81 -44.65 -18.37
N GLY A 30 6.75 -45.26 -17.83
CA GLY A 30 6.18 -44.89 -16.53
C GLY A 30 6.67 -45.79 -15.39
N PRO A 31 6.38 -45.43 -14.13
CA PRO A 31 6.82 -46.18 -12.93
C PRO A 31 6.19 -47.58 -12.83
N HIS A 32 5.09 -47.82 -13.55
CA HIS A 32 4.36 -49.08 -13.60
C HIS A 32 4.46 -49.79 -14.95
N GLY A 33 5.33 -49.30 -15.84
CA GLY A 33 5.51 -49.80 -17.21
C GLY A 33 5.26 -48.74 -18.28
N PRO A 34 5.39 -49.11 -19.57
CA PRO A 34 5.24 -48.17 -20.68
C PRO A 34 3.79 -47.70 -20.81
N VAL A 35 3.63 -46.39 -20.99
CA VAL A 35 2.33 -45.73 -21.21
C VAL A 35 2.32 -45.18 -22.62
N THR A 36 1.30 -45.55 -23.40
CA THR A 36 1.12 -45.14 -24.79
C THR A 36 -0.16 -44.34 -24.93
N ASP A 37 -0.07 -43.14 -25.47
CA ASP A 37 -1.23 -42.29 -25.77
C ASP A 37 -0.85 -41.21 -26.80
N THR A 38 -1.76 -40.28 -27.10
CA THR A 38 -1.41 -39.11 -27.89
C THR A 38 -0.37 -38.23 -27.17
N ALA A 39 0.45 -37.50 -27.93
CA ALA A 39 1.44 -36.59 -27.36
C ALA A 39 0.80 -35.57 -26.39
N GLU A 40 -0.37 -35.05 -26.74
CA GLU A 40 -1.16 -34.18 -25.85
C GLU A 40 -1.55 -34.88 -24.53
N MET A 41 -2.06 -36.11 -24.61
CA MET A 41 -2.49 -36.86 -23.43
C MET A 41 -1.33 -37.33 -22.56
N ILE A 42 -0.16 -37.59 -23.14
CA ILE A 42 1.05 -37.90 -22.37
C ILE A 42 1.57 -36.65 -21.66
N VAL A 43 1.69 -35.51 -22.35
CA VAL A 43 2.16 -34.26 -21.74
C VAL A 43 1.20 -33.77 -20.64
N GLY A 44 -0.11 -33.82 -20.88
CA GLY A 44 -1.11 -33.39 -19.91
C GLY A 44 -1.19 -34.24 -18.63
N ARG A 45 -0.56 -35.43 -18.63
CA ARG A 45 -0.51 -36.34 -17.46
C ARG A 45 0.88 -36.41 -16.81
N LEU A 46 1.85 -35.61 -17.26
CA LEU A 46 3.15 -35.52 -16.57
C LEU A 46 2.92 -35.16 -15.09
N GLY A 47 3.63 -35.85 -14.19
CA GLY A 47 3.45 -35.70 -12.75
C GLY A 47 2.28 -36.49 -12.15
N MET A 48 1.49 -37.20 -12.95
CA MET A 48 0.48 -38.15 -12.44
C MET A 48 1.11 -39.50 -12.07
N PRO A 49 0.49 -40.30 -11.18
CA PRO A 49 1.01 -41.58 -10.73
C PRO A 49 1.37 -42.55 -11.87
N GLU A 50 0.68 -42.48 -13.01
CA GLU A 50 0.87 -43.36 -14.17
C GLU A 50 2.13 -43.04 -14.97
N LEU A 51 2.58 -41.78 -14.97
CA LEU A 51 3.76 -41.31 -15.73
C LEU A 51 4.97 -41.01 -14.85
N ALA A 52 4.77 -40.87 -13.53
CA ALA A 52 5.76 -40.33 -12.60
C ALA A 52 6.36 -39.01 -13.10
N GLY A 53 7.39 -38.53 -12.40
CA GLY A 53 8.13 -37.33 -12.78
C GLY A 53 7.26 -36.07 -12.72
N SER A 54 7.51 -35.25 -11.71
CA SER A 54 6.96 -33.91 -11.59
C SER A 54 8.09 -33.00 -11.12
N TYR A 55 8.04 -31.71 -11.44
CA TYR A 55 8.93 -30.77 -10.77
C TYR A 55 8.34 -30.45 -9.40
N PHE A 56 9.12 -30.68 -8.36
CA PHE A 56 8.73 -30.32 -7.00
C PHE A 56 9.43 -29.04 -6.62
N THR A 57 8.66 -28.04 -6.17
CA THR A 57 9.23 -26.75 -5.76
C THR A 57 10.22 -26.90 -4.61
N PHE A 58 10.08 -27.96 -3.80
CA PHE A 58 10.97 -28.28 -2.69
C PHE A 58 12.17 -29.19 -3.05
N SER A 59 12.33 -29.60 -4.32
CA SER A 59 13.49 -30.41 -4.75
C SER A 59 14.78 -29.58 -4.79
N ASN A 60 15.94 -30.24 -4.63
CA ASN A 60 17.25 -29.58 -4.68
C ASN A 60 17.49 -28.91 -6.04
N GLU A 61 17.18 -29.63 -7.11
CA GLU A 61 17.34 -29.17 -8.48
C GLU A 61 16.48 -27.92 -8.76
N ASN A 62 15.25 -27.86 -8.23
CA ASN A 62 14.40 -26.66 -8.37
C ASN A 62 15.01 -25.47 -7.63
N ASN A 63 15.45 -25.69 -6.39
CA ASN A 63 16.03 -24.65 -5.55
C ASN A 63 17.32 -24.10 -6.17
N ASP A 64 18.19 -24.96 -6.70
CA ASP A 64 19.43 -24.55 -7.36
C ASP A 64 19.17 -23.68 -8.60
N LEU A 65 18.14 -24.01 -9.40
CA LEU A 65 17.73 -23.21 -10.55
C LEU A 65 17.15 -21.85 -10.13
N ILE A 66 16.33 -21.80 -9.08
CA ILE A 66 15.83 -20.55 -8.51
C ILE A 66 17.00 -19.69 -8.01
N TRP A 67 17.98 -20.28 -7.33
CA TRP A 67 19.17 -19.57 -6.85
C TRP A 67 20.01 -19.03 -7.99
N ALA A 68 20.23 -19.80 -9.05
CA ALA A 68 20.95 -19.36 -10.24
C ALA A 68 20.23 -18.18 -10.93
N PHE A 69 18.90 -18.23 -11.02
CA PHE A 69 18.09 -17.13 -11.53
C PHE A 69 18.22 -15.87 -10.67
N LEU A 70 18.03 -15.98 -9.35
CA LEU A 70 18.17 -14.85 -8.42
C LEU A 70 19.59 -14.25 -8.44
N ALA A 71 20.63 -15.09 -8.57
CA ALA A 71 22.01 -14.63 -8.71
C ALA A 71 22.22 -13.80 -9.98
N GLU A 72 21.62 -14.19 -11.10
CA GLU A 72 21.68 -13.42 -12.35
C GLU A 72 20.90 -12.11 -12.25
N VAL A 73 19.71 -12.12 -11.64
CA VAL A 73 18.91 -10.91 -11.37
C VAL A 73 19.69 -9.93 -10.49
N HIS A 74 20.34 -10.43 -9.44
CA HIS A 74 21.21 -9.64 -8.58
C HIS A 74 22.45 -9.11 -9.32
N ARG A 75 23.11 -9.94 -10.13
CA ARG A 75 24.27 -9.53 -10.96
C ARG A 75 23.91 -8.40 -11.94
N ARG A 76 22.67 -8.36 -12.40
CA ARG A 76 22.14 -7.27 -13.27
C ARG A 76 21.71 -6.02 -12.49
N GLY A 77 21.74 -6.05 -11.16
CA GLY A 77 21.29 -4.95 -10.31
C GLY A 77 19.77 -4.79 -10.24
N TRP A 78 19.01 -5.82 -10.59
CA TRP A 78 17.53 -5.80 -10.55
C TRP A 78 16.97 -6.18 -9.17
N LEU A 79 17.78 -6.86 -8.34
CA LEU A 79 17.44 -7.17 -6.96
C LEU A 79 18.09 -6.15 -6.03
N TYR A 80 17.30 -5.44 -5.24
CA TYR A 80 17.77 -4.45 -4.28
C TYR A 80 16.99 -4.56 -2.97
N LYS A 81 17.60 -4.07 -1.88
CA LYS A 81 16.94 -3.88 -0.60
C LYS A 81 16.53 -2.41 -0.48
N GLY A 82 15.28 -2.16 -0.13
CA GLY A 82 14.74 -0.83 0.11
C GLY A 82 13.66 -0.87 1.18
N HIS A 83 13.32 0.31 1.69
CA HIS A 83 12.16 0.54 2.54
C HIS A 83 11.07 1.20 1.71
N ASP A 84 9.87 0.62 1.75
CA ASP A 84 8.70 1.10 1.03
C ASP A 84 7.43 0.75 1.83
N SER A 85 6.33 1.43 1.53
CA SER A 85 5.01 1.08 2.05
C SER A 85 4.39 0.02 1.15
N MET A 86 4.17 -1.18 1.69
CA MET A 86 3.69 -2.34 0.95
C MET A 86 2.40 -2.87 1.59
N PRO A 87 1.49 -3.49 0.81
CA PRO A 87 0.38 -4.25 1.37
C PRO A 87 0.89 -5.28 2.38
N TRP A 88 0.40 -5.23 3.61
CA TRP A 88 0.90 -6.05 4.72
C TRP A 88 -0.20 -6.95 5.28
N CYS A 89 0.11 -8.23 5.47
CA CYS A 89 -0.78 -9.15 6.17
C CYS A 89 -0.37 -9.28 7.64
N ALA A 90 -1.05 -8.55 8.53
CA ALA A 90 -0.81 -8.58 9.97
C ALA A 90 -0.92 -10.00 10.59
N ARG A 91 -1.79 -10.85 10.05
CA ARG A 91 -1.92 -12.25 10.47
C ARG A 91 -0.69 -13.09 10.13
N CYS A 92 -0.10 -12.86 8.94
CA CYS A 92 1.01 -13.65 8.44
C CYS A 92 2.38 -13.05 8.80
N GLY A 93 2.44 -11.76 9.15
CA GLY A 93 3.69 -11.04 9.42
C GLY A 93 4.56 -10.87 8.19
N THR A 94 3.94 -10.63 7.01
CA THR A 94 4.69 -10.46 5.76
C THR A 94 3.99 -9.51 4.80
N GLY A 95 4.80 -8.87 3.94
CA GLY A 95 4.33 -8.12 2.78
C GLY A 95 3.72 -9.05 1.72
N MET A 96 2.75 -8.52 0.98
CA MET A 96 2.05 -9.21 -0.10
C MET A 96 2.37 -8.58 -1.45
N SER A 97 2.37 -9.40 -2.50
CA SER A 97 2.48 -8.92 -3.88
C SER A 97 1.16 -8.35 -4.40
N GLN A 98 1.22 -7.50 -5.43
CA GLN A 98 0.01 -6.91 -6.04
C GLN A 98 -0.97 -7.98 -6.56
N THR A 99 -0.46 -9.11 -7.08
CA THR A 99 -1.30 -10.20 -7.59
C THR A 99 -2.11 -10.85 -6.46
N GLU A 100 -1.48 -11.09 -5.29
CA GLU A 100 -2.16 -11.64 -4.12
C GLU A 100 -3.25 -10.69 -3.59
N VAL A 101 -2.99 -9.37 -3.59
CA VAL A 101 -3.98 -8.36 -3.19
C VAL A 101 -5.17 -8.35 -4.15
N ASN A 102 -4.91 -8.39 -5.46
CA ASN A 102 -5.96 -8.32 -6.48
C ASN A 102 -6.90 -9.53 -6.45
N GLU A 103 -6.41 -10.71 -6.08
CA GLU A 103 -7.26 -11.91 -5.92
C GLU A 103 -8.11 -11.89 -4.63
N GLY A 104 -7.77 -11.00 -3.68
CA GLY A 104 -8.36 -10.96 -2.34
C GLY A 104 -9.41 -9.87 -2.09
N TYR A 105 -9.82 -9.10 -3.11
CA TYR A 105 -10.80 -8.01 -2.92
C TYR A 105 -12.13 -8.51 -2.35
N GLN A 106 -12.62 -7.80 -1.33
CA GLN A 106 -13.88 -8.09 -0.65
C GLN A 106 -14.60 -6.79 -0.33
N ASP A 107 -15.93 -6.81 -0.46
CA ASP A 107 -16.77 -5.72 0.00
C ASP A 107 -16.74 -5.68 1.54
N ARG A 108 -16.43 -4.51 2.10
CA ARG A 108 -16.42 -4.26 3.53
C ARG A 108 -17.09 -2.91 3.84
N GLU A 109 -17.68 -2.84 5.02
CA GLU A 109 -18.19 -1.58 5.56
C GLU A 109 -17.10 -0.93 6.41
N ASP A 110 -16.69 0.27 6.04
CA ASP A 110 -15.72 1.08 6.76
C ASP A 110 -16.36 2.43 7.16
N PRO A 111 -15.93 3.03 8.28
CA PRO A 111 -16.45 4.33 8.71
C PRO A 111 -15.99 5.45 7.78
N GLY A 112 -16.92 6.24 7.23
CA GLY A 112 -16.59 7.46 6.50
C GLY A 112 -16.58 8.68 7.43
N LEU A 113 -15.40 9.05 7.95
CA LEU A 113 -15.27 10.15 8.90
C LEU A 113 -14.83 11.45 8.23
N THR A 114 -15.41 12.55 8.70
CA THR A 114 -15.01 13.90 8.33
C THR A 114 -14.41 14.59 9.56
N VAL A 115 -13.15 15.02 9.46
CA VAL A 115 -12.35 15.54 10.58
C VAL A 115 -11.94 16.99 10.31
N ARG A 116 -11.92 17.80 11.37
CA ARG A 116 -11.56 19.23 11.30
C ARG A 116 -10.09 19.41 11.70
N PHE A 117 -9.31 20.06 10.84
CA PHE A 117 -7.95 20.49 11.15
C PHE A 117 -7.92 22.02 11.32
N PRO A 118 -7.75 22.54 12.56
CA PRO A 118 -7.74 23.98 12.83
C PRO A 118 -6.59 24.69 12.14
N LEU A 119 -6.86 25.80 11.45
CA LEU A 119 -5.83 26.62 10.84
C LEU A 119 -5.15 27.51 11.90
N VAL A 120 -3.81 27.52 11.91
CA VAL A 120 -3.01 28.26 12.89
C VAL A 120 -3.10 29.77 12.65
N ASP A 121 -2.91 30.18 11.40
CA ASP A 121 -2.86 31.59 11.01
C ASP A 121 -4.25 32.18 10.69
N ARG A 122 -5.30 31.35 10.78
CA ARG A 122 -6.69 31.71 10.46
C ARG A 122 -7.64 31.18 11.55
N PRO A 123 -7.65 31.80 12.75
CA PRO A 123 -8.46 31.31 13.87
C PRO A 123 -9.94 31.26 13.55
N GLY A 124 -10.60 30.15 13.89
CA GLY A 124 -12.01 29.90 13.60
C GLY A 124 -12.27 29.44 12.15
N GLU A 125 -11.23 29.11 11.40
CA GLU A 125 -11.32 28.41 10.13
C GLU A 125 -10.65 27.03 10.24
N TRP A 126 -11.23 26.02 9.58
CA TRP A 126 -10.73 24.65 9.61
C TRP A 126 -10.60 24.10 8.19
N LEU A 127 -9.57 23.29 7.96
CA LEU A 127 -9.56 22.36 6.82
C LEU A 127 -10.46 21.18 7.18
N LEU A 128 -11.34 20.80 6.27
CA LEU A 128 -12.20 19.64 6.46
C LEU A 128 -11.63 18.48 5.64
N VAL A 129 -11.17 17.43 6.30
CA VAL A 129 -10.60 16.24 5.66
C VAL A 129 -11.54 15.05 5.80
N TRP A 130 -11.49 14.13 4.85
CA TRP A 130 -12.26 12.90 4.89
C TRP A 130 -11.34 11.68 4.88
N THR A 131 -11.71 10.64 5.62
CA THR A 131 -10.97 9.38 5.66
C THR A 131 -11.90 8.20 5.92
N THR A 132 -11.58 7.05 5.31
CA THR A 132 -12.19 5.74 5.63
C THR A 132 -11.35 4.93 6.61
N THR A 133 -10.16 5.40 6.96
CA THR A 133 -9.19 4.69 7.81
C THR A 133 -8.81 5.54 9.03
N PRO A 134 -9.70 5.68 10.04
CA PRO A 134 -9.48 6.56 11.19
C PRO A 134 -8.18 6.28 11.95
N TRP A 135 -7.74 5.02 11.97
CA TRP A 135 -6.50 4.60 12.63
C TRP A 135 -5.25 5.34 12.10
N THR A 136 -5.28 5.77 10.84
CA THR A 136 -4.16 6.50 10.20
C THR A 136 -4.05 7.95 10.64
N LEU A 137 -5.07 8.53 11.29
CA LEU A 137 -5.08 9.94 11.70
C LEU A 137 -3.96 10.26 12.70
N THR A 138 -3.57 9.29 13.53
CA THR A 138 -2.42 9.41 14.45
C THR A 138 -1.09 9.64 13.75
N SER A 139 -1.03 9.37 12.45
CA SER A 139 0.16 9.43 11.62
C SER A 139 0.05 10.52 10.55
N ASN A 140 -0.93 11.41 10.66
CA ASN A 140 -1.05 12.57 9.78
C ASN A 140 0.21 13.44 9.89
N VAL A 141 0.71 13.94 8.75
CA VAL A 141 1.83 14.90 8.70
C VAL A 141 1.55 16.10 7.79
N ALA A 142 0.64 15.95 6.83
CA ALA A 142 0.25 17.04 5.92
C ALA A 142 -1.22 16.91 5.50
N ALA A 143 -1.75 17.96 4.88
CA ALA A 143 -3.02 17.95 4.19
C ALA A 143 -2.78 18.32 2.72
N ALA A 144 -3.23 17.50 1.78
CA ALA A 144 -2.99 17.69 0.37
C ALA A 144 -4.19 18.33 -0.33
N VAL A 145 -3.88 19.24 -1.27
CA VAL A 145 -4.83 19.91 -2.17
C VAL A 145 -4.29 19.86 -3.59
N ASP A 146 -5.18 19.91 -4.59
CA ASP A 146 -4.77 20.09 -5.99
C ASP A 146 -4.64 21.58 -6.32
N ASP A 147 -3.57 21.97 -7.01
CA ASP A 147 -3.25 23.38 -7.30
C ASP A 147 -4.26 24.10 -8.20
N ASP A 148 -4.98 23.36 -9.03
CA ASP A 148 -5.91 23.86 -10.05
C ASP A 148 -7.38 23.72 -9.64
N LEU A 149 -7.68 22.91 -8.61
CA LEU A 149 -9.01 22.86 -8.01
C LEU A 149 -9.35 24.15 -7.26
N THR A 150 -10.65 24.47 -7.24
CA THR A 150 -11.18 25.61 -6.48
C THR A 150 -11.70 25.12 -5.13
N TYR A 151 -11.26 25.78 -4.06
CA TYR A 151 -11.65 25.54 -2.68
C TYR A 151 -12.53 26.67 -2.18
N ALA A 152 -13.57 26.33 -1.44
CA ALA A 152 -14.54 27.28 -0.91
C ALA A 152 -14.46 27.30 0.63
N LEU A 153 -14.44 28.52 1.18
CA LEU A 153 -14.71 28.75 2.60
C LEU A 153 -16.22 28.79 2.81
N VAL A 154 -16.71 27.82 3.57
CA VAL A 154 -18.13 27.62 3.84
C VAL A 154 -18.43 27.95 5.29
N ARG A 155 -19.42 28.79 5.54
CA ARG A 155 -19.95 29.06 6.88
C ARG A 155 -21.17 28.18 7.16
N GLN A 156 -21.12 27.47 8.28
CA GLN A 156 -22.24 26.69 8.79
C GLN A 156 -22.41 26.95 10.29
N GLY A 157 -23.44 27.72 10.65
CA GLY A 157 -23.59 28.24 12.01
C GLY A 157 -22.47 29.24 12.33
N GLU A 158 -21.72 28.98 13.39
CA GLU A 158 -20.54 29.76 13.79
C GLU A 158 -19.25 29.24 13.15
N ASP A 159 -19.26 28.01 12.62
CA ASP A 159 -18.08 27.35 12.09
C ASP A 159 -17.81 27.70 10.61
N ARG A 160 -16.54 27.62 10.19
CA ARG A 160 -16.06 27.95 8.83
C ARG A 160 -15.09 26.92 8.29
N TYR A 161 -15.44 26.23 7.22
CA TYR A 161 -14.68 25.11 6.67
C TYR A 161 -14.14 25.40 5.28
N TRP A 162 -12.91 24.99 5.02
CA TRP A 162 -12.37 24.86 3.67
C TRP A 162 -12.64 23.45 3.13
N VAL A 163 -13.24 23.39 1.96
CA VAL A 163 -13.53 22.17 1.18
C VAL A 163 -13.39 22.45 -0.31
N ALA A 164 -13.16 21.44 -1.13
CA ALA A 164 -13.24 21.59 -2.58
C ALA A 164 -14.66 21.99 -2.99
N LYS A 165 -14.76 22.89 -3.98
CA LYS A 165 -16.03 23.40 -4.46
C LYS A 165 -16.88 22.29 -5.08
N GLY A 166 -16.26 21.33 -5.80
CA GLY A 166 -16.94 20.16 -6.34
C GLY A 166 -17.60 19.27 -5.27
N THR A 167 -17.03 19.20 -4.06
CA THR A 167 -17.51 18.32 -2.99
C THR A 167 -18.54 18.97 -2.07
N LEU A 168 -18.94 20.23 -2.28
CA LEU A 168 -19.84 20.95 -1.37
C LEU A 168 -21.14 20.18 -1.04
N LYS A 169 -21.71 19.50 -2.04
CA LYS A 169 -22.98 18.77 -1.88
C LYS A 169 -22.85 17.47 -1.08
N THR A 170 -21.67 16.87 -1.08
CA THR A 170 -21.38 15.59 -0.42
C THR A 170 -20.73 15.79 0.95
N ALA A 171 -19.83 16.77 1.05
CA ALA A 171 -19.07 17.07 2.26
C ALA A 171 -19.86 17.82 3.34
N ILE A 172 -20.80 18.70 2.95
CA ILE A 172 -21.54 19.57 3.88
C ILE A 172 -23.01 19.18 3.90
N LEU A 173 -23.49 18.77 5.07
CA LEU A 173 -24.89 18.42 5.30
C LEU A 173 -25.65 19.62 5.88
N GLY A 174 -26.79 19.96 5.29
CA GLY A 174 -27.65 21.05 5.75
C GLY A 174 -27.34 22.41 5.13
N PRO A 175 -27.94 23.51 5.64
CA PRO A 175 -27.77 24.84 5.08
C PRO A 175 -26.36 25.37 5.35
N PHE A 176 -25.79 26.04 4.36
CA PHE A 176 -24.49 26.69 4.44
C PHE A 176 -24.42 27.91 3.53
N GLU A 177 -23.43 28.76 3.76
CA GLU A 177 -23.13 29.93 2.93
C GLU A 177 -21.67 29.88 2.46
N VAL A 178 -21.43 30.09 1.17
CA VAL A 178 -20.07 30.25 0.63
C VAL A 178 -19.62 31.69 0.86
N ILE A 179 -18.52 31.86 1.59
CA ILE A 179 -17.97 33.16 1.99
C ILE A 179 -16.86 33.61 1.05
N GLU A 180 -16.00 32.68 0.63
CA GLU A 180 -14.80 32.95 -0.16
C GLU A 180 -14.46 31.73 -1.02
N GLU A 181 -13.81 31.96 -2.15
CA GLU A 181 -13.25 30.90 -3.00
C GLU A 181 -11.78 31.22 -3.30
N ARG A 182 -10.94 30.17 -3.36
CA ARG A 182 -9.50 30.25 -3.66
C ARG A 182 -9.08 29.05 -4.48
N LEU A 183 -8.01 29.18 -5.26
CA LEU A 183 -7.36 28.04 -5.91
C LEU A 183 -6.50 27.27 -4.90
N GLY A 184 -6.34 25.97 -5.07
CA GLY A 184 -5.58 25.15 -4.12
C GLY A 184 -4.14 25.60 -3.94
N ARG A 185 -3.50 26.13 -5.00
CA ARG A 185 -2.17 26.76 -4.92
C ARG A 185 -2.08 27.93 -3.95
N GLU A 186 -3.20 28.58 -3.63
CA GLU A 186 -3.27 29.67 -2.65
C GLU A 186 -3.41 29.15 -1.20
N LEU A 187 -3.79 27.89 -1.02
CA LEU A 187 -3.86 27.19 0.26
C LEU A 187 -2.52 26.53 0.62
N VAL A 188 -1.69 26.20 -0.38
CA VAL A 188 -0.38 25.57 -0.16
C VAL A 188 0.47 26.39 0.83
N GLY A 189 1.01 25.70 1.83
CA GLY A 189 1.80 26.29 2.90
C GLY A 189 1.00 26.77 4.10
N TRP A 190 -0.34 26.74 4.07
CA TRP A 190 -1.14 27.07 5.25
C TRP A 190 -0.87 26.08 6.37
N ARG A 191 -0.62 26.60 7.57
CA ARG A 191 -0.32 25.80 8.75
C ARG A 191 -1.60 25.42 9.48
N TYR A 192 -1.65 24.20 9.98
CA TYR A 192 -2.78 23.68 10.74
C TYR A 192 -2.31 22.89 11.98
N GLN A 193 -3.23 22.59 12.90
CA GLN A 193 -2.98 21.70 14.04
C GLN A 193 -3.42 20.27 13.69
N GLY A 194 -2.53 19.31 13.88
CA GLY A 194 -2.83 17.92 13.62
C GLY A 194 -3.77 17.32 14.67
N PRO A 195 -4.38 16.16 14.38
CA PRO A 195 -5.37 15.55 15.25
C PRO A 195 -4.78 14.93 16.54
N TYR A 196 -3.46 14.66 16.56
CA TYR A 196 -2.78 13.92 17.62
C TYR A 196 -1.36 14.45 17.92
N ASP A 197 -1.16 15.76 17.83
CA ASP A 197 0.13 16.43 18.02
C ASP A 197 0.75 16.21 19.42
N GLU A 198 -0.08 15.82 20.39
CA GLU A 198 0.35 15.50 21.75
C GLU A 198 1.02 14.13 21.89
N LEU A 199 0.91 13.25 20.89
CA LEU A 199 1.45 11.90 20.98
C LEU A 199 2.99 11.91 20.95
N PRO A 200 3.68 11.22 21.89
CA PRO A 200 5.14 11.15 21.90
C PRO A 200 5.75 10.66 20.58
N ALA A 201 5.10 9.72 19.89
CA ALA A 201 5.56 9.22 18.59
C ALA A 201 5.56 10.32 17.51
N VAL A 202 4.52 11.15 17.47
CA VAL A 202 4.38 12.28 16.53
C VAL A 202 5.42 13.35 16.84
N GLN A 203 5.55 13.74 18.11
CA GLN A 203 6.53 14.75 18.55
C GLN A 203 7.97 14.35 18.21
N ARG A 204 8.34 13.09 18.42
CA ARG A 204 9.66 12.56 18.04
C ARG A 204 9.87 12.68 16.54
N ALA A 205 8.94 12.17 15.72
CA ALA A 205 9.05 12.24 14.27
C ALA A 205 9.22 13.68 13.77
N PHE A 206 8.50 14.64 14.36
CA PHE A 206 8.53 16.05 13.97
C PHE A 206 9.78 16.79 14.48
N ALA A 207 10.38 16.30 15.57
CA ALA A 207 11.70 16.73 16.04
C ALA A 207 12.84 16.17 15.16
N GLY A 208 12.54 15.26 14.22
CA GLY A 208 13.55 14.53 13.45
C GLY A 208 14.21 13.42 14.28
N GLU A 209 13.56 12.98 15.34
CA GLU A 209 13.98 11.88 16.19
C GLU A 209 13.19 10.62 15.82
N GLY A 210 13.89 9.56 15.45
CA GLY A 210 13.25 8.33 14.97
C GLY A 210 13.30 8.22 13.46
N GLY A 211 14.35 7.55 12.99
CA GLY A 211 14.30 6.76 11.77
C GLY A 211 14.38 5.30 12.18
N ALA A 212 13.88 4.40 11.34
CA ALA A 212 14.28 3.00 11.41
C ALA A 212 15.82 2.92 11.49
N GLU A 213 16.39 1.90 12.12
CA GLU A 213 17.85 1.68 12.18
C GLU A 213 18.53 1.68 10.79
N ASP A 214 17.73 1.60 9.71
CA ASP A 214 18.16 1.78 8.34
C ASP A 214 18.12 3.26 7.90
N ALA A 215 19.30 3.77 7.53
CA ALA A 215 19.53 5.11 7.00
C ALA A 215 18.73 5.44 5.72
N SER A 216 18.01 4.48 5.11
CA SER A 216 17.10 4.72 3.99
C SER A 216 15.78 5.41 4.35
N VAL A 217 15.45 5.51 5.65
CA VAL A 217 14.26 6.21 6.18
C VAL A 217 14.67 7.27 7.20
N ALA A 218 15.79 7.95 6.95
CA ALA A 218 16.16 9.12 7.76
C ALA A 218 14.99 10.11 7.78
N PRO A 219 14.67 10.73 8.93
CA PRO A 219 13.61 11.72 9.01
C PRO A 219 13.88 12.81 7.99
N LEU A 220 12.98 12.92 7.01
CA LEU A 220 13.21 13.78 5.84
C LEU A 220 12.98 15.27 6.16
N SER A 221 12.61 15.62 7.39
CA SER A 221 12.51 17.01 7.84
C SER A 221 13.49 17.31 8.98
N GLY A 222 14.19 18.44 8.85
CA GLY A 222 15.02 19.00 9.93
C GLY A 222 14.19 19.32 11.18
N ALA A 223 14.86 19.39 12.33
CA ALA A 223 14.24 19.65 13.63
C ALA A 223 13.26 20.85 13.58
N GLY A 224 11.99 20.59 13.91
CA GLY A 224 10.94 21.62 13.97
C GLY A 224 9.96 21.60 12.79
N TYR A 225 9.52 20.42 12.35
CA TYR A 225 8.46 20.31 11.35
C TYR A 225 7.11 20.81 11.91
N GLU A 226 6.38 21.56 11.10
CA GLU A 226 4.99 21.95 11.36
C GLU A 226 4.09 21.41 10.24
N HIS A 227 2.89 20.95 10.63
CA HIS A 227 1.82 20.58 9.71
C HIS A 227 1.51 21.72 8.73
N ARG A 228 1.40 21.37 7.45
CA ARG A 228 1.10 22.32 6.38
C ARG A 228 0.29 21.70 5.26
N VAL A 229 -0.43 22.56 4.53
CA VAL A 229 -1.05 22.20 3.26
C VAL A 229 0.03 22.02 2.19
N ILE A 230 -0.06 20.95 1.41
CA ILE A 230 0.88 20.60 0.33
C ILE A 230 0.13 20.39 -0.99
N PRO A 231 0.79 20.62 -2.14
CA PRO A 231 0.19 20.34 -3.44
C PRO A 231 0.26 18.85 -3.76
N TRP A 232 -0.82 18.29 -4.32
CA TRP A 232 -0.83 16.94 -4.87
C TRP A 232 -1.90 16.78 -5.95
N THR A 233 -1.49 16.37 -7.16
CA THR A 233 -2.35 16.30 -8.35
C THR A 233 -3.32 15.12 -8.38
N GLU A 234 -3.16 14.16 -7.46
CA GLU A 234 -4.08 13.01 -7.34
C GLU A 234 -5.32 13.37 -6.50
N VAL A 235 -5.38 14.56 -5.93
CA VAL A 235 -6.53 15.02 -5.16
C VAL A 235 -7.69 15.32 -6.11
N GLY A 236 -8.80 14.60 -5.94
CA GLY A 236 -10.04 14.81 -6.69
C GLY A 236 -11.08 15.64 -5.94
N GLU A 237 -12.12 16.08 -6.66
CA GLU A 237 -13.29 16.78 -6.09
C GLU A 237 -14.63 16.04 -6.29
N THR A 238 -14.58 14.74 -6.58
CA THR A 238 -15.78 13.91 -6.78
C THR A 238 -16.27 13.25 -5.49
N GLU A 239 -15.37 13.02 -4.53
CA GLU A 239 -15.64 12.29 -3.28
C GLU A 239 -14.94 12.95 -2.09
N GLY A 240 -15.38 12.62 -0.87
CA GLY A 240 -14.85 13.21 0.36
C GLY A 240 -15.03 14.73 0.42
N THR A 241 -13.96 15.44 0.77
CA THR A 241 -13.93 16.90 0.93
C THR A 241 -13.00 17.62 -0.07
N GLY A 242 -12.30 16.86 -0.92
CA GLY A 242 -11.23 17.34 -1.79
C GLY A 242 -10.00 17.88 -1.06
N ILE A 243 -9.85 17.59 0.23
CA ILE A 243 -8.62 17.80 1.02
C ILE A 243 -8.27 16.46 1.64
N VAL A 244 -7.09 15.93 1.31
CA VAL A 244 -6.67 14.59 1.71
C VAL A 244 -5.69 14.68 2.87
N HIS A 245 -5.93 13.94 3.95
CA HIS A 245 -4.96 13.82 5.05
C HIS A 245 -3.83 12.88 4.61
N ILE A 246 -2.57 13.25 4.86
CA ILE A 246 -1.39 12.52 4.38
C ILE A 246 -0.66 11.88 5.55
N ALA A 247 -0.47 10.57 5.48
CA ALA A 247 0.17 9.73 6.48
C ALA A 247 1.19 8.77 5.82
N PRO A 248 2.44 9.22 5.58
CA PRO A 248 3.45 8.46 4.83
C PRO A 248 3.79 7.08 5.38
N GLY A 249 3.56 6.81 6.67
CA GLY A 249 3.80 5.50 7.27
C GLY A 249 2.65 4.50 7.07
N CYS A 250 1.57 4.89 6.39
CA CYS A 250 0.32 4.12 6.32
C CYS A 250 -0.17 3.85 4.89
N GLY A 251 0.46 4.41 3.86
CA GLY A 251 0.01 4.31 2.47
C GLY A 251 1.14 4.49 1.46
N ALA A 252 1.07 3.78 0.33
CA ALA A 252 2.11 3.80 -0.69
C ALA A 252 2.22 5.16 -1.38
N GLU A 253 1.09 5.73 -1.79
CA GLU A 253 1.00 7.04 -2.43
C GLU A 253 1.51 8.14 -1.49
N ASP A 254 1.07 8.11 -0.23
CA ASP A 254 1.50 9.02 0.83
C ASP A 254 3.01 8.89 1.11
N PHE A 255 3.55 7.67 1.09
CA PHE A 255 4.98 7.44 1.27
C PHE A 255 5.79 8.03 0.12
N GLN A 256 5.37 7.85 -1.12
CA GLN A 256 6.05 8.43 -2.28
C GLN A 256 5.97 9.97 -2.29
N LEU A 257 4.80 10.53 -1.95
CA LEU A 257 4.62 11.97 -1.78
C LEU A 257 5.49 12.51 -0.64
N GLY A 258 5.49 11.81 0.49
CA GLY A 258 6.31 12.11 1.67
C GLY A 258 7.80 12.09 1.35
N ARG A 259 8.26 11.13 0.56
CA ARG A 259 9.63 11.07 0.05
C ARG A 259 9.97 12.26 -0.84
N ALA A 260 9.10 12.60 -1.79
CA ALA A 260 9.32 13.69 -2.73
C ALA A 260 9.37 15.07 -2.04
N LEU A 261 8.54 15.27 -1.01
CA LEU A 261 8.42 16.53 -0.27
C LEU A 261 9.19 16.56 1.06
N ALA A 262 9.95 15.51 1.33
CA ALA A 262 10.76 15.36 2.51
C ALA A 262 9.94 15.50 3.82
N LEU A 263 8.80 14.81 3.90
CA LEU A 263 7.88 14.83 5.05
C LEU A 263 8.33 13.83 6.15
N PRO A 264 7.96 14.08 7.41
CA PRO A 264 8.11 13.09 8.47
C PRO A 264 7.35 11.81 8.13
N VAL A 265 7.85 10.70 8.67
CA VAL A 265 7.18 9.40 8.57
C VAL A 265 6.82 8.96 9.99
N VAL A 266 5.53 8.77 10.24
CA VAL A 266 5.00 8.18 11.47
C VAL A 266 4.40 6.84 11.08
N ALA A 267 5.03 5.75 11.49
CA ALA A 267 4.53 4.39 11.27
C ALA A 267 3.95 3.86 12.60
N PRO A 268 2.62 3.71 12.72
CA PRO A 268 2.02 3.52 14.04
C PRO A 268 1.98 2.07 14.49
N LEU A 269 2.11 1.10 13.58
CA LEU A 269 1.82 -0.30 13.85
C LEU A 269 3.07 -1.19 13.88
N ASP A 270 3.01 -2.26 14.67
CA ASP A 270 3.91 -3.39 14.59
C ASP A 270 3.53 -4.37 13.46
N GLU A 271 4.31 -5.43 13.29
CA GLU A 271 4.08 -6.49 12.29
C GLU A 271 2.73 -7.23 12.47
N ALA A 272 2.14 -7.17 13.67
CA ALA A 272 0.88 -7.80 14.02
C ALA A 272 -0.32 -6.84 13.90
N GLY A 273 -0.11 -5.59 13.48
CA GLY A 273 -1.18 -4.59 13.31
C GLY A 273 -1.60 -3.89 14.61
N HIS A 274 -0.81 -3.97 15.68
CA HIS A 274 -1.06 -3.26 16.92
C HIS A 274 -0.27 -1.96 16.99
N TYR A 275 -0.84 -0.94 17.63
CA TYR A 275 -0.11 0.31 17.85
C TYR A 275 1.14 0.11 18.70
N LEU A 276 2.24 0.73 18.25
CA LEU A 276 3.50 0.79 18.97
C LEU A 276 3.40 1.65 20.24
N GLU A 277 4.42 1.57 21.08
CA GLU A 277 4.58 2.45 22.24
C GLU A 277 4.71 3.92 21.83
N GLY A 278 4.09 4.81 22.59
CA GLY A 278 4.11 6.26 22.32
C GLY A 278 2.92 6.77 21.51
N PHE A 279 1.90 5.94 21.28
CA PHE A 279 0.60 6.32 20.72
C PHE A 279 -0.47 6.54 21.81
N GLY A 280 -0.04 6.82 23.04
CA GLY A 280 -0.93 7.15 24.15
C GLY A 280 -1.85 5.99 24.51
N TRP A 281 -3.15 6.27 24.63
CA TRP A 281 -4.18 5.26 24.98
C TRP A 281 -4.38 4.20 23.89
N LEU A 282 -3.87 4.44 22.68
CA LEU A 282 -3.95 3.48 21.57
C LEU A 282 -2.87 2.40 21.66
N SER A 283 -1.78 2.64 22.40
CA SER A 283 -0.61 1.73 22.44
C SER A 283 -1.04 0.30 22.80
N GLY A 284 -0.65 -0.68 21.97
CA GLY A 284 -1.02 -2.09 22.11
C GLY A 284 -2.42 -2.48 21.63
N LEU A 285 -3.27 -1.52 21.22
CA LEU A 285 -4.57 -1.83 20.61
C LEU A 285 -4.40 -2.25 19.15
N ASP A 286 -5.30 -3.11 18.69
CA ASP A 286 -5.40 -3.48 17.28
C ASP A 286 -5.96 -2.31 16.46
N ALA A 287 -5.36 -2.03 15.30
CA ALA A 287 -5.73 -0.89 14.46
C ALA A 287 -7.19 -0.93 13.98
N GLN A 288 -7.73 -2.12 13.69
CA GLN A 288 -9.12 -2.27 13.27
C GLN A 288 -10.07 -2.06 14.47
N GLY A 289 -9.71 -2.61 15.62
CA GLY A 289 -10.48 -2.44 16.87
C GLY A 289 -10.50 -1.00 17.38
N ALA A 290 -9.44 -0.23 17.15
CA ALA A 290 -9.36 1.18 17.56
C ALA A 290 -10.15 2.15 16.65
N ALA A 291 -10.50 1.72 15.43
CA ALA A 291 -11.26 2.50 14.46
C ALA A 291 -12.78 2.32 14.56
N ALA A 292 -13.25 1.40 15.42
CA ALA A 292 -14.65 1.07 15.67
C ALA A 292 -15.25 1.89 16.83
#